data_AF-A0A4Q1EMU5-F1
#
_entry.id   AF-A0A4Q1EMU5-F1
#
_cell.length_a   1.000
_cell.length_b   1.000
_cell.length_c   1.000
_cell.angle_alpha   90.00
_cell.angle_beta   90.00
_cell.angle_gamma   90.00
#
_symmetry.space_group_name_H-M   'P 1'
#
loop_
_entity.id
_entity.type
_entity.pdbx_description
1 polymer ?
#
loop_
_entity_poly.entity_id
_entity_poly.type
_entity_poly.pdbx_seq_one_letter_code
_entity_poly.pdbx_strand_id
1 'polypeptide(L)'
;MGKTELLITIISFNIFFLMFVIAVFIYIRNYRQRKREYLNEIEMKNELHQRELLSTQLEIQQATMQQIGRELHDNIGQKLTLVSLYVQQMLYENKVSEASERIDQVSQIINQSLQDLRSLSKTLTDDNINQKEIVTLIQEEVDNTNSFKKCNVSFEHSFKQLDLGFVHKNMLLRITQEFIQNSIKHSGCKNIFISLNTSDEILWELNIRDDGRGFDTSQIKSNGIGLTNMKNRAEIIGASFRMESHENTGTQLHIILKKQS
;
A
#
# COMPACT_ATOMS: atom_id res chain seq x y z
N MET A 1 29.98 -72.67 40.13
CA MET A 1 30.01 -71.40 39.37
C MET A 1 31.12 -70.53 39.92
N GLY A 2 32.13 -70.24 39.10
CA GLY A 2 33.28 -69.43 39.52
C GLY A 2 32.91 -67.95 39.58
N LYS A 3 33.54 -67.17 40.48
CA LYS A 3 33.35 -65.71 40.57
C LYS A 3 33.52 -65.00 39.21
N THR A 4 34.34 -65.57 38.32
CA THR A 4 34.58 -65.11 36.95
C THR A 4 33.34 -65.23 36.05
N GLU A 5 32.59 -66.33 36.13
CA GLU A 5 31.37 -66.54 35.32
C GLU A 5 30.28 -65.53 35.67
N LEU A 6 30.12 -65.25 36.97
CA LEU A 6 29.17 -64.25 37.47
C LEU A 6 29.56 -62.82 37.07
N LEU A 7 30.86 -62.51 37.04
CA LEU A 7 31.34 -61.21 36.58
C LEU A 7 31.06 -60.99 35.08
N ILE A 8 31.28 -62.04 34.26
CA ILE A 8 31.04 -61.99 32.82
C ILE A 8 29.56 -61.78 32.50
N THR A 9 28.64 -62.46 33.20
CA THR A 9 27.19 -62.29 32.97
C THR A 9 26.68 -60.91 33.36
N ILE A 10 27.21 -60.32 34.43
CA ILE A 10 26.86 -58.95 34.84
C ILE A 10 27.34 -57.94 33.80
N ILE A 11 28.58 -58.08 33.31
CA ILE A 11 29.13 -57.17 32.29
C ILE A 11 28.34 -57.28 30.98
N SER A 12 28.03 -58.49 30.51
CA SER A 12 27.28 -58.69 29.27
C SER A 12 25.86 -58.12 29.37
N PHE A 13 25.19 -58.30 30.51
CA PHE A 13 23.87 -57.70 30.76
C PHE A 13 23.92 -56.18 30.73
N ASN A 14 24.92 -55.55 31.37
CA ASN A 14 25.06 -54.09 31.37
C ASN A 14 25.34 -53.53 29.97
N ILE A 15 26.16 -54.21 29.17
CA ILE A 15 26.42 -53.83 27.77
C ILE A 15 25.12 -53.91 26.96
N PHE A 16 24.37 -55.00 27.10
CA PHE A 16 23.08 -55.16 26.42
C PHE A 16 22.07 -54.09 26.85
N PHE A 17 21.98 -53.80 28.15
CA PHE A 17 21.10 -52.77 28.69
C PHE A 17 21.47 -51.38 28.15
N LEU A 18 22.76 -51.04 28.10
CA LEU A 18 23.24 -49.78 27.54
C LEU A 18 22.89 -49.66 26.05
N MET A 19 23.11 -50.72 25.28
CA MET A 19 22.72 -50.77 23.85
C MET A 19 21.22 -50.57 23.66
N PHE A 20 20.40 -51.18 24.51
CA PHE A 20 18.95 -51.01 24.49
C PHE A 20 18.54 -49.56 24.76
N VAL A 21 19.12 -48.93 25.79
CA VAL A 21 18.84 -47.51 26.12
C VAL A 21 19.25 -46.59 24.95
N ILE A 22 20.42 -46.82 24.34
CA ILE A 22 20.87 -46.06 23.17
C ILE A 22 19.89 -46.24 21.99
N ALA A 23 19.45 -47.47 21.71
CA ALA A 23 18.50 -47.75 20.64
C ALA A 23 17.15 -47.04 20.86
N VAL A 24 16.62 -47.06 22.09
CA VAL A 24 15.39 -46.33 22.47
C VAL A 24 15.59 -44.83 22.31
N PHE A 25 16.73 -44.30 22.73
CA PHE A 25 17.04 -42.88 22.58
C PHE A 25 17.10 -42.45 21.11
N ILE A 26 17.78 -43.23 20.25
CA ILE A 26 17.84 -43.00 18.80
C ILE A 26 16.43 -43.07 18.19
N TYR A 27 15.63 -44.06 18.57
CA TYR A 27 14.24 -44.19 18.10
C TYR A 27 13.40 -42.97 18.47
N ILE A 28 13.44 -42.52 19.72
CA ILE A 28 12.71 -41.34 20.20
C ILE A 28 13.19 -40.08 19.45
N ARG A 29 14.50 -39.92 19.26
CA ARG A 29 15.07 -38.80 18.52
C ARG A 29 14.56 -38.77 17.07
N ASN A 30 14.63 -39.90 16.37
CA ASN A 30 14.16 -40.02 14.99
C ASN A 30 12.66 -39.78 14.88
N TYR A 31 11.86 -40.30 15.82
CA TYR A 31 10.42 -40.05 15.87
C TYR A 31 10.10 -38.56 16.09
N ARG A 32 10.78 -37.90 17.03
CA ARG A 32 10.62 -36.46 17.28
C ARG A 32 11.03 -35.61 16.08
N GLN A 33 12.09 -36.00 15.37
CA GLN A 33 12.54 -35.31 14.18
C GLN A 33 11.51 -35.40 13.05
N ARG A 34 11.04 -36.61 12.71
CA ARG A 34 9.99 -36.81 11.70
C ARG A 34 8.70 -36.07 12.03
N LYS A 35 8.31 -36.07 13.31
CA LYS A 35 7.13 -35.32 13.77
C LYS A 35 7.30 -33.81 13.55
N ARG A 36 8.51 -33.27 13.78
CA ARG A 36 8.80 -31.85 13.54
C ARG A 36 8.77 -31.51 12.05
N GLU A 37 9.40 -32.34 11.22
CA GLU A 37 9.38 -32.18 9.76
C GLU A 37 7.95 -32.17 9.22
N TYR A 38 7.10 -33.11 9.67
CA TYR A 38 5.70 -33.17 9.29
C TYR A 38 4.89 -31.93 9.74
N LEU A 39 5.11 -31.45 10.97
CA LEU A 39 4.45 -30.24 11.47
C LEU A 39 4.87 -28.99 10.69
N ASN A 40 6.17 -28.87 10.39
CA ASN A 40 6.69 -27.77 9.57
C ASN A 40 6.12 -27.83 8.14
N GLU A 41 5.94 -29.02 7.57
CA GLU A 41 5.32 -29.17 6.24
C GLU A 41 3.85 -28.72 6.24
N ILE A 42 3.09 -29.06 7.29
CA ILE A 42 1.71 -28.58 7.47
C ILE A 42 1.68 -27.07 7.64
N GLU A 43 2.54 -26.52 8.49
CA GLU A 43 2.62 -25.08 8.73
C GLU A 43 2.94 -24.33 7.43
N MET A 44 3.94 -24.79 6.67
CA MET A 44 4.29 -24.21 5.38
C MET A 44 3.15 -24.29 4.37
N LYS A 45 2.43 -25.43 4.28
CA LYS A 45 1.26 -25.56 3.41
C LYS A 45 0.12 -24.63 3.82
N ASN A 46 -0.12 -24.48 5.12
CA ASN A 46 -1.12 -23.57 5.63
C ASN A 46 -0.75 -22.11 5.34
N GLU A 47 0.51 -21.70 5.54
CA GLU A 47 0.98 -20.37 5.21
C GLU A 47 0.85 -20.07 3.71
N LEU A 48 1.26 -21.01 2.86
CA LEU A 48 1.10 -20.90 1.41
C LEU A 48 -0.37 -20.76 1.01
N HIS A 49 -1.24 -21.59 1.58
CA HIS A 49 -2.67 -21.54 1.30
C HIS A 49 -3.30 -20.22 1.78
N GLN A 50 -2.92 -19.72 2.95
CA GLN A 50 -3.36 -18.40 3.45
C GLN A 50 -2.90 -17.27 2.52
N ARG A 51 -1.66 -17.31 2.03
CA ARG A 51 -1.14 -16.35 1.05
C ARG A 51 -1.92 -16.40 -0.27
N GLU A 52 -2.23 -17.60 -0.76
CA GLU A 52 -3.00 -17.80 -1.99
C GLU A 52 -4.45 -17.28 -1.86
N LEU A 53 -5.11 -17.56 -0.73
CA LEU A 53 -6.43 -17.02 -0.42
C LEU A 53 -6.41 -15.49 -0.37
N LEU A 54 -5.41 -14.89 0.30
CA LEU A 54 -5.26 -13.45 0.38
C LEU A 54 -5.02 -12.85 -1.01
N SER A 55 -4.17 -13.47 -1.84
CA SER A 55 -3.91 -13.04 -3.21
C SER A 55 -5.20 -13.06 -4.05
N THR A 56 -5.94 -14.17 -3.98
CA THR A 56 -7.21 -14.34 -4.70
C THR A 56 -8.23 -13.30 -4.25
N GLN A 57 -8.33 -13.04 -2.94
CA GLN A 57 -9.23 -12.02 -2.40
C GLN A 57 -8.87 -10.61 -2.91
N LEU A 58 -7.58 -10.28 -2.97
CA LEU A 58 -7.11 -9.01 -3.53
C LEU A 58 -7.42 -8.90 -5.03
N GLU A 59 -7.21 -9.96 -5.80
CA GLU A 59 -7.55 -10.01 -7.23
C GLU A 59 -9.05 -9.80 -7.48
N ILE A 60 -9.90 -10.50 -6.72
CA ILE A 60 -11.36 -10.34 -6.80
C ILE A 60 -11.76 -8.91 -6.41
N GLN A 61 -11.19 -8.37 -5.33
CA GLN A 61 -11.48 -7.01 -4.91
C GLN A 61 -11.07 -6.00 -5.99
N GLN A 62 -9.92 -6.17 -6.61
CA GLN A 62 -9.43 -5.31 -7.68
C GLN A 62 -10.32 -5.38 -8.93
N ALA A 63 -10.65 -6.59 -9.39
CA ALA A 63 -11.56 -6.78 -10.52
C ALA A 63 -12.94 -6.13 -10.26
N THR A 64 -13.45 -6.25 -9.03
CA THR A 64 -14.72 -5.64 -8.62
C THR A 64 -14.63 -4.11 -8.65
N MET A 65 -13.56 -3.52 -8.12
CA MET A 65 -13.34 -2.07 -8.15
C MET A 65 -13.26 -1.56 -9.59
N GLN A 66 -12.55 -2.26 -10.47
CA GLN A 66 -12.49 -1.93 -11.89
C GLN A 66 -13.86 -1.98 -12.57
N GLN A 67 -14.67 -3.00 -12.26
CA GLN A 67 -16.03 -3.06 -12.79
C GLN A 67 -16.88 -1.87 -12.32
N ILE A 68 -16.83 -1.54 -11.03
CA ILE A 68 -17.56 -0.39 -10.46
C ILE A 68 -17.11 0.91 -11.14
N GLY A 69 -15.80 1.12 -11.31
CA GLY A 69 -15.29 2.31 -11.95
C GLY A 69 -15.74 2.45 -13.42
N ARG A 70 -15.81 1.35 -14.16
CA ARG A 70 -16.36 1.32 -15.53
C ARG A 70 -17.85 1.66 -15.54
N GLU A 71 -18.65 1.01 -14.70
CA GLU A 71 -20.09 1.28 -14.60
C GLU A 71 -20.38 2.73 -14.22
N LEU A 72 -19.60 3.32 -13.31
CA LEU A 72 -19.72 4.73 -12.96
C LEU A 72 -19.44 5.64 -14.16
N HIS A 73 -18.36 5.39 -14.91
CA HIS A 73 -18.03 6.18 -16.11
C HIS A 73 -19.14 6.12 -17.15
N ASP A 74 -19.59 4.91 -17.48
CA ASP A 74 -20.51 4.67 -18.57
C ASP A 74 -21.94 5.12 -18.21
N ASN A 75 -22.43 4.85 -17.00
CA ASN A 75 -23.80 5.20 -16.64
C ASN A 75 -23.95 6.60 -16.06
N ILE A 76 -23.12 6.97 -15.07
CA ILE A 76 -23.29 8.24 -14.37
C ILE A 76 -22.54 9.35 -15.08
N GLY A 77 -21.32 9.08 -15.58
CA GLY A 77 -20.51 10.04 -16.33
C GLY A 77 -21.20 10.52 -17.62
N GLN A 78 -21.80 9.60 -18.39
CA GLN A 78 -22.54 9.97 -19.60
C GLN A 78 -23.81 10.77 -19.27
N LYS A 79 -24.57 10.38 -18.26
CA LYS A 79 -25.80 11.09 -17.85
C LYS A 79 -25.50 12.51 -17.37
N LEU A 80 -24.50 12.70 -16.51
CA LEU A 80 -24.12 14.04 -16.07
C LEU A 80 -23.58 14.90 -17.21
N THR A 81 -22.88 14.31 -18.19
CA THR A 81 -22.44 15.03 -19.40
C THR A 81 -23.65 15.52 -20.19
N LEU A 82 -24.69 14.68 -20.34
CA LEU A 82 -25.94 15.04 -21.00
C LEU A 82 -26.70 16.16 -20.26
N VAL A 83 -26.76 16.11 -18.92
CA VAL A 83 -27.37 17.19 -18.13
C VAL A 83 -26.58 18.50 -18.28
N SER A 84 -25.24 18.45 -18.28
CA SER A 84 -24.38 19.63 -18.53
C SER A 84 -24.69 20.27 -19.89
N LEU A 85 -24.84 19.45 -20.94
CA LEU A 85 -25.22 19.90 -22.28
C LEU A 85 -26.62 20.56 -22.31
N TYR A 86 -27.63 19.95 -21.67
CA TYR A 86 -28.97 20.54 -21.61
C TYR A 86 -29.00 21.88 -20.86
N VAL A 87 -28.24 21.99 -19.77
CA VAL A 87 -28.11 23.22 -19.00
C VAL A 87 -27.43 24.33 -19.82
N GLN A 88 -26.36 24.01 -20.55
CA GLN A 88 -25.70 24.94 -21.46
C GLN A 88 -26.62 25.40 -22.61
N GLN A 89 -27.44 24.48 -23.17
CA GLN A 89 -28.41 24.83 -24.20
C GLN A 89 -29.48 25.81 -23.67
N MET A 90 -29.98 25.60 -22.45
CA MET A 90 -30.95 26.50 -21.82
C MET A 90 -30.39 27.91 -21.57
N LEU A 91 -29.09 28.02 -21.26
CA LEU A 91 -28.40 29.32 -21.14
C LEU A 91 -28.31 30.04 -22.51
N TYR A 92 -28.07 29.28 -23.58
CA TYR A 92 -27.97 29.82 -24.94
C TYR A 92 -29.33 30.31 -25.49
N GLU A 93 -30.44 29.65 -25.14
CA GLU A 93 -31.79 29.98 -25.62
C GLU A 93 -32.45 31.18 -24.91
N ASN A 94 -31.80 31.74 -23.89
CA ASN A 94 -32.00 33.11 -23.38
C ASN A 94 -33.46 33.54 -23.10
N LYS A 95 -34.20 32.80 -22.24
CA LYS A 95 -35.60 33.13 -21.89
C LYS A 95 -35.89 33.76 -20.53
N VAL A 96 -34.97 33.78 -19.55
CA VAL A 96 -35.24 34.45 -18.25
C VAL A 96 -33.95 34.94 -17.58
N SER A 97 -33.82 36.26 -17.39
CA SER A 97 -32.66 36.94 -16.79
C SER A 97 -32.33 36.46 -15.35
N GLU A 98 -33.35 36.11 -14.56
CA GLU A 98 -33.19 35.65 -13.17
C GLU A 98 -32.92 34.13 -13.06
N ALA A 99 -33.21 33.36 -14.11
CA ALA A 99 -32.89 31.93 -14.18
C ALA A 99 -31.42 31.68 -14.58
N SER A 100 -30.78 32.64 -15.27
CA SER A 100 -29.42 32.53 -15.79
C SER A 100 -28.39 32.20 -14.69
N GLU A 101 -28.44 32.85 -13.54
CA GLU A 101 -27.44 32.67 -12.48
C GLU A 101 -27.59 31.32 -11.74
N ARG A 102 -28.84 30.88 -11.50
CA ARG A 102 -29.12 29.56 -10.89
C ARG A 102 -28.80 28.41 -11.85
N ILE A 103 -29.06 28.60 -13.15
CA ILE A 103 -28.72 27.60 -14.18
C ILE A 103 -27.20 27.49 -14.33
N ASP A 104 -26.46 28.59 -14.24
CA ASP A 104 -24.99 28.59 -14.27
C ASP A 104 -24.39 27.89 -13.03
N GLN A 105 -24.96 28.11 -11.84
CA GLN A 105 -24.61 27.37 -10.62
C GLN A 105 -24.88 25.86 -10.74
N VAL A 106 -26.01 25.46 -11.33
CA VAL A 106 -26.32 24.05 -11.60
C VAL A 106 -25.33 23.45 -12.60
N SER A 107 -24.96 24.20 -13.64
CA SER A 107 -23.91 23.81 -14.61
C SER A 107 -22.57 23.55 -13.91
N GLN A 108 -22.16 24.46 -13.03
CA GLN A 108 -20.92 24.32 -12.26
C GLN A 108 -20.95 23.08 -11.35
N ILE A 109 -22.05 22.84 -10.63
CA ILE A 109 -22.19 21.66 -9.75
C ILE A 109 -22.12 20.36 -10.56
N ILE A 110 -22.75 20.31 -11.75
CA ILE A 110 -22.70 19.12 -12.62
C ILE A 110 -21.28 18.90 -13.15
N ASN A 111 -20.60 19.96 -13.59
CA ASN A 111 -19.23 19.85 -14.09
C ASN A 111 -18.24 19.44 -12.98
N GLN A 112 -18.43 19.93 -11.76
CA GLN A 112 -17.65 19.48 -10.60
C GLN A 112 -17.92 18.02 -10.28
N SER A 113 -19.20 17.61 -10.27
CA SER A 113 -19.59 16.21 -10.04
C SER A 113 -19.05 15.27 -11.12
N LEU A 114 -18.96 15.73 -12.38
CA LEU A 114 -18.31 15.02 -13.47
C LEU A 114 -16.82 14.85 -13.27
N GLN A 115 -16.13 15.90 -12.80
CA GLN A 115 -14.71 15.82 -12.47
C GLN A 115 -14.47 14.84 -11.32
N ASP A 116 -15.26 14.91 -10.26
CA ASP A 116 -15.15 14.03 -9.10
C ASP A 116 -15.41 12.57 -9.50
N LEU A 117 -16.41 12.33 -10.35
CA LEU A 117 -16.73 11.00 -10.86
C LEU A 117 -15.68 10.46 -11.83
N ARG A 118 -15.13 11.29 -12.72
CA ARG A 118 -14.02 10.88 -13.60
C ARG A 118 -12.78 10.55 -12.80
N SER A 119 -12.47 11.34 -11.77
CA SER A 119 -11.37 11.07 -10.84
C SER A 119 -11.57 9.76 -10.09
N LEU A 120 -12.77 9.52 -9.56
CA LEU A 120 -13.13 8.28 -8.87
C LEU A 120 -13.09 7.08 -9.81
N SER A 121 -13.66 7.18 -11.00
CA SER A 121 -13.65 6.12 -12.00
C SER A 121 -12.24 5.77 -12.43
N LYS A 122 -11.39 6.77 -12.72
CA LYS A 122 -9.97 6.56 -13.03
C LYS A 122 -9.26 5.85 -11.89
N THR A 123 -9.49 6.28 -10.67
CA THR A 123 -8.95 5.66 -9.45
C THR A 123 -9.35 4.19 -9.26
N LEU A 124 -10.52 3.82 -9.77
CA LEU A 124 -11.10 2.48 -9.67
C LEU A 124 -10.72 1.57 -10.86
N THR A 125 -10.47 2.14 -12.05
CA THR A 125 -10.26 1.40 -13.31
C THR A 125 -8.82 1.30 -13.77
N ASP A 126 -7.91 2.12 -13.24
CA ASP A 126 -6.53 2.17 -13.74
C ASP A 126 -5.76 0.87 -13.46
N ASP A 127 -5.73 -0.02 -14.45
CA ASP A 127 -4.72 -1.08 -14.64
C ASP A 127 -3.33 -0.50 -15.02
N ASN A 128 -3.25 0.82 -15.20
CA ASN A 128 -2.02 1.57 -15.49
C ASN A 128 -0.91 1.29 -14.49
N ILE A 129 -1.25 1.03 -13.22
CA ILE A 129 -0.26 0.76 -12.18
C ILE A 129 0.58 -0.46 -12.55
N ASN A 130 -0.01 -1.48 -13.17
CA ASN A 130 0.72 -2.70 -13.52
C ASN A 130 1.66 -2.49 -14.72
N GLN A 131 1.22 -1.71 -15.70
CA GLN A 131 1.92 -1.51 -16.99
C GLN A 131 2.99 -0.41 -16.95
N LYS A 132 2.93 0.52 -15.99
CA LYS A 132 3.86 1.65 -15.87
C LYS A 132 4.90 1.42 -14.78
N GLU A 133 6.05 2.07 -14.96
CA GLU A 133 7.05 2.21 -13.91
C GLU A 133 6.56 3.16 -12.81
N ILE A 134 7.01 2.94 -11.57
CA ILE A 134 6.62 3.78 -10.43
C ILE A 134 6.98 5.25 -10.63
N VAL A 135 8.12 5.52 -11.28
CA VAL A 135 8.58 6.87 -11.60
C VAL A 135 7.56 7.58 -12.49
N THR A 136 7.05 6.91 -13.52
CA THR A 136 6.01 7.46 -14.40
C THR A 136 4.72 7.76 -13.63
N LEU A 137 4.29 6.85 -12.76
CA LEU A 137 3.06 7.02 -11.97
C LEU A 137 3.15 8.23 -11.02
N ILE A 138 4.29 8.39 -10.34
CA ILE A 138 4.50 9.54 -9.44
C ILE A 138 4.62 10.84 -10.25
N GLN A 139 5.33 10.82 -11.38
CA GLN A 139 5.45 12.01 -12.23
C GLN A 139 4.09 12.46 -12.78
N GLU A 140 3.24 11.53 -13.20
CA GLU A 140 1.86 11.86 -13.64
C GLU A 140 1.05 12.49 -12.50
N GLU A 141 1.18 12.00 -11.26
CA GLU A 141 0.52 12.60 -10.09
C GLU A 141 1.03 14.02 -9.80
N VAL A 142 2.34 14.24 -9.93
CA VAL A 142 2.99 15.55 -9.78
C VAL A 142 2.47 16.53 -10.84
N ASP A 143 2.45 16.12 -12.11
CA ASP A 143 1.98 16.95 -13.23
C ASP A 143 0.49 17.29 -13.08
N ASN A 144 -0.32 16.30 -12.71
CA ASN A 144 -1.74 16.50 -12.41
C ASN A 144 -1.92 17.50 -11.27
N THR A 145 -1.17 17.36 -10.18
CA THR A 145 -1.25 18.28 -9.03
C THR A 145 -0.84 19.70 -9.41
N ASN A 146 0.25 19.85 -10.15
CA ASN A 146 0.77 21.14 -10.61
C ASN A 146 -0.20 21.85 -11.57
N SER A 147 -1.00 21.10 -12.35
CA SER A 147 -2.01 21.67 -13.25
C SER A 147 -3.06 22.52 -12.52
N PHE A 148 -3.35 22.21 -11.25
CA PHE A 148 -4.29 22.97 -10.42
C PHE A 148 -3.71 24.28 -9.86
N LYS A 149 -2.40 24.51 -10.00
CA LYS A 149 -1.68 25.73 -9.56
C LYS A 149 -1.90 26.12 -8.08
N LYS A 150 -2.25 25.16 -7.22
CA LYS A 150 -2.45 25.38 -5.77
C LYS A 150 -1.16 25.25 -4.97
N CYS A 151 -0.25 24.37 -5.39
CA CYS A 151 1.02 24.09 -4.74
C CYS A 151 2.01 23.63 -5.82
N ASN A 152 3.29 23.94 -5.66
CA ASN A 152 4.35 23.48 -6.55
C ASN A 152 4.92 22.16 -6.04
N VAL A 153 4.75 21.08 -6.80
CA VAL A 153 5.25 19.74 -6.46
C VAL A 153 6.45 19.41 -7.34
N SER A 154 7.53 18.95 -6.71
CA SER A 154 8.75 18.49 -7.37
C SER A 154 9.00 17.01 -7.05
N PHE A 155 9.51 16.28 -8.04
CA PHE A 155 9.86 14.87 -7.91
C PHE A 155 11.24 14.58 -8.49
N GLU A 156 12.06 13.90 -7.70
CA GLU A 156 13.42 13.48 -8.09
C GLU A 156 13.66 12.00 -7.76
N HIS A 157 14.52 11.34 -8.55
CA HIS A 157 14.95 9.97 -8.28
C HIS A 157 16.42 9.74 -8.67
N SER A 158 17.10 8.84 -7.97
CA SER A 158 18.55 8.59 -8.14
C SER A 158 18.92 7.26 -8.83
N PHE A 159 17.93 6.53 -9.36
CA PHE A 159 18.12 5.22 -10.00
C PHE A 159 17.70 5.21 -11.47
N LYS A 160 18.27 4.28 -12.25
CA LYS A 160 17.90 4.06 -13.67
C LYS A 160 16.64 3.21 -13.83
N GLN A 161 16.49 2.17 -13.03
CA GLN A 161 15.35 1.27 -13.07
C GLN A 161 15.09 0.72 -11.67
N LEU A 162 13.82 0.61 -11.30
CA LEU A 162 13.36 0.01 -10.06
C LEU A 162 12.14 -0.84 -10.38
N ASP A 163 12.31 -2.16 -10.35
CA ASP A 163 11.24 -3.10 -10.60
C ASP A 163 10.46 -3.36 -9.31
N LEU A 164 9.16 -3.05 -9.35
CA LEU A 164 8.25 -3.22 -8.22
C LEU A 164 7.01 -3.94 -8.69
N GLY A 165 6.64 -4.99 -7.97
CA GLY A 165 5.35 -5.65 -8.16
C GLY A 165 4.18 -4.69 -7.92
N PHE A 166 3.02 -5.03 -8.50
CA PHE A 166 1.80 -4.22 -8.43
C PHE A 166 1.48 -3.68 -7.03
N VAL A 167 1.55 -4.53 -6.00
CA VAL A 167 1.22 -4.17 -4.62
C VAL A 167 2.11 -3.02 -4.11
N HIS A 168 3.41 -3.09 -4.38
CA HIS A 168 4.36 -2.04 -3.97
C HIS A 168 4.09 -0.72 -4.70
N LYS A 169 3.89 -0.80 -6.04
CA LYS A 169 3.59 0.38 -6.86
C LYS A 169 2.30 1.08 -6.39
N ASN A 170 1.25 0.30 -6.17
CA ASN A 170 -0.04 0.81 -5.70
C ASN A 170 0.10 1.47 -4.32
N MET A 171 0.74 0.82 -3.34
CA MET A 171 0.87 1.40 -2.00
C MET A 171 1.69 2.69 -1.99
N LEU A 172 2.82 2.73 -2.72
CA LEU A 172 3.65 3.94 -2.86
C LEU A 172 2.86 5.11 -3.48
N LEU A 173 2.15 4.85 -4.58
CA LEU A 173 1.35 5.86 -5.26
C LEU A 173 0.25 6.40 -4.32
N ARG A 174 -0.45 5.49 -3.63
CA ARG A 174 -1.53 5.83 -2.70
C ARG A 174 -1.05 6.63 -1.50
N ILE A 175 0.13 6.33 -0.98
CA ILE A 175 0.76 7.11 0.10
C ILE A 175 1.13 8.51 -0.41
N THR A 176 1.73 8.59 -1.60
CA THR A 176 2.11 9.87 -2.23
C THR A 176 0.90 10.77 -2.46
N GLN A 177 -0.18 10.22 -3.01
CA GLN A 177 -1.46 10.92 -3.23
C GLN A 177 -2.07 11.45 -1.92
N GLU A 178 -2.11 10.60 -0.89
CA GLU A 178 -2.65 10.96 0.42
C GLU A 178 -1.83 12.08 1.08
N PHE A 179 -0.49 12.02 0.98
CA PHE A 179 0.38 13.08 1.48
C PHE A 179 0.11 14.41 0.77
N ILE A 180 0.14 14.43 -0.57
CA ILE A 180 -0.12 15.62 -1.38
C ILE A 180 -1.48 16.22 -1.03
N GLN A 181 -2.51 15.38 -0.94
CA GLN A 181 -3.86 15.83 -0.63
C GLN A 181 -3.94 16.45 0.77
N ASN A 182 -3.27 15.84 1.76
CA ASN A 182 -3.21 16.37 3.12
C ASN A 182 -2.46 17.70 3.17
N SER A 183 -1.32 17.83 2.47
CA SER A 183 -0.57 19.08 2.41
C SER A 183 -1.40 20.20 1.75
N ILE A 184 -2.07 19.94 0.63
CA ILE A 184 -2.92 20.95 -0.05
C ILE A 184 -4.12 21.35 0.80
N LYS A 185 -4.78 20.40 1.48
CA LYS A 185 -5.99 20.68 2.27
C LYS A 185 -5.69 21.34 3.61
N HIS A 186 -4.58 20.97 4.25
CA HIS A 186 -4.37 21.26 5.68
C HIS A 186 -3.12 22.07 5.98
N SER A 187 -2.10 22.09 5.12
CA SER A 187 -0.82 22.70 5.48
C SER A 187 -0.66 24.15 5.00
N GLY A 188 -1.34 24.54 3.91
CA GLY A 188 -1.10 25.82 3.24
C GLY A 188 0.28 25.93 2.58
N CYS A 189 0.93 24.79 2.30
CA CYS A 189 2.26 24.70 1.69
C CYS A 189 2.32 25.37 0.31
N LYS A 190 3.46 25.98 0.01
CA LYS A 190 3.78 26.48 -1.33
C LYS A 190 4.51 25.43 -2.15
N ASN A 191 5.27 24.56 -1.50
CA ASN A 191 6.10 23.55 -2.14
C ASN A 191 5.97 22.18 -1.47
N ILE A 192 5.93 21.15 -2.29
CA ILE A 192 6.06 19.75 -1.89
C ILE A 192 7.26 19.15 -2.64
N PHE A 193 8.10 18.43 -1.91
CA PHE A 193 9.29 17.78 -2.44
C PHE A 193 9.16 16.27 -2.23
N ILE A 194 9.21 15.52 -3.33
CA ILE A 194 9.14 14.06 -3.36
C ILE A 194 10.48 13.55 -3.88
N SER A 195 11.07 12.58 -3.19
CA SER A 195 12.22 11.85 -3.73
C SER A 195 12.08 10.35 -3.51
N LEU A 196 12.44 9.58 -4.53
CA LEU A 196 12.47 8.12 -4.49
C LEU A 196 13.88 7.65 -4.85
N ASN A 197 14.56 6.99 -3.92
CA ASN A 197 15.96 6.62 -4.05
C ASN A 197 16.18 5.13 -3.77
N THR A 198 17.31 4.59 -4.25
CA THR A 198 17.75 3.22 -3.94
C THR A 198 19.22 3.25 -3.49
N SER A 199 19.64 2.26 -2.71
CA SER A 199 21.05 2.12 -2.29
C SER A 199 21.45 0.65 -2.17
N ASP A 200 22.67 0.37 -1.71
CA ASP A 200 23.17 -1.01 -1.60
C ASP A 200 22.35 -1.85 -0.61
N GLU A 201 21.99 -1.28 0.54
CA GLU A 201 21.23 -1.96 1.61
C GLU A 201 19.71 -1.69 1.54
N ILE A 202 19.31 -0.65 0.79
CA ILE A 202 17.92 -0.18 0.72
C ILE A 202 17.35 -0.52 -0.66
N LEU A 203 16.26 -1.28 -0.69
CA LEU A 203 15.56 -1.60 -1.93
C LEU A 203 14.96 -0.33 -2.54
N TRP A 204 14.27 0.46 -1.72
CA TRP A 204 13.84 1.81 -2.05
C TRP A 204 13.57 2.65 -0.78
N GLU A 205 13.70 3.96 -0.93
CA GLU A 205 13.44 4.97 0.08
C GLU A 205 12.59 6.09 -0.53
N LEU A 206 11.41 6.31 0.03
CA LEU A 206 10.52 7.40 -0.33
C LEU A 206 10.58 8.48 0.75
N ASN A 207 10.99 9.68 0.35
CA ASN A 207 10.97 10.88 1.17
C ASN A 207 9.99 11.89 0.58
N ILE A 208 8.99 12.29 1.34
CA ILE A 208 8.04 13.33 0.95
C ILE A 208 8.01 14.41 2.02
N ARG A 209 8.16 15.68 1.64
CA ARG A 209 8.06 16.81 2.58
C ARG A 209 7.28 17.98 2.00
N ASP A 210 6.55 18.69 2.84
CA ASP A 210 5.93 19.98 2.52
C ASP A 210 6.53 21.12 3.35
N ASP A 211 6.43 22.35 2.85
CA ASP A 211 6.88 23.58 3.53
C ASP A 211 5.74 24.33 4.24
N GLY A 212 4.67 23.61 4.60
CA GLY A 212 3.47 24.21 5.20
C GLY A 212 3.62 24.49 6.70
N ARG A 213 2.47 24.75 7.34
CA ARG A 213 2.42 25.10 8.77
C ARG A 213 2.77 23.96 9.73
N GLY A 214 2.87 22.71 9.26
CA GLY A 214 3.07 21.53 10.11
C GLY A 214 1.98 21.37 11.19
N PHE A 215 2.19 20.43 12.11
CA PHE A 215 1.33 20.20 13.27
C PHE A 215 2.10 19.51 14.39
N ASP A 216 1.64 19.67 15.64
CA ASP A 216 2.19 18.93 16.76
C ASP A 216 1.71 17.47 16.74
N THR A 217 2.62 16.55 16.42
CA THR A 217 2.35 15.11 16.41
C THR A 217 1.90 14.56 17.76
N SER A 218 2.24 15.24 18.88
CA SER A 218 1.88 14.82 20.24
C SER A 218 0.45 15.20 20.65
N GLN A 219 -0.17 16.18 19.98
CA GLN A 219 -1.53 16.64 20.28
C GLN A 219 -2.62 15.90 19.49
N ILE A 220 -2.23 15.07 18.52
CA ILE A 220 -3.16 14.25 17.75
C ILE A 220 -3.58 13.05 18.61
N LYS A 221 -4.66 13.20 19.39
CA LYS A 221 -5.24 12.14 20.24
C LYS A 221 -5.84 10.96 19.45
N SER A 222 -6.13 11.16 18.16
CA SER A 222 -6.47 10.10 17.22
C SER A 222 -5.74 10.39 15.92
N ASN A 223 -4.85 9.50 15.49
CA ASN A 223 -4.23 9.58 14.17
C ASN A 223 -5.36 9.77 13.15
N GLY A 224 -5.40 10.92 12.46
CA GLY A 224 -6.39 11.17 11.42
C GLY A 224 -6.45 9.98 10.45
N ILE A 225 -7.62 9.69 9.89
CA ILE A 225 -7.85 8.50 9.04
C ILE A 225 -6.76 8.41 7.95
N GLY A 226 -6.37 9.53 7.35
CA GLY A 226 -5.29 9.60 6.35
C GLY A 226 -3.91 9.15 6.87
N LEU A 227 -3.50 9.60 8.06
CA LEU A 227 -2.21 9.22 8.66
C LEU A 227 -2.17 7.73 9.00
N THR A 228 -3.25 7.21 9.59
CA THR A 228 -3.40 5.78 9.90
C THR A 228 -3.36 4.95 8.62
N ASN A 229 -4.03 5.40 7.57
CA ASN A 229 -4.03 4.72 6.27
C ASN A 229 -2.63 4.67 5.65
N MET A 230 -1.87 5.77 5.67
CA MET A 230 -0.50 5.77 5.14
C MET A 230 0.40 4.79 5.90
N LYS A 231 0.30 4.78 7.24
CA LYS A 231 1.05 3.84 8.08
C LYS A 231 0.69 2.38 7.78
N ASN A 232 -0.60 2.05 7.76
CA ASN A 232 -1.06 0.68 7.47
C ASN A 232 -0.61 0.21 6.07
N ARG A 233 -0.65 1.10 5.07
CA ARG A 233 -0.17 0.79 3.71
C ARG A 233 1.33 0.49 3.67
N ALA A 234 2.14 1.23 4.42
CA ALA A 234 3.58 0.96 4.55
C ALA A 234 3.83 -0.39 5.25
N GLU A 235 3.07 -0.71 6.30
CA GLU A 235 3.17 -1.99 7.01
C GLU A 235 2.80 -3.19 6.11
N ILE A 236 1.78 -3.07 5.24
CA ILE A 236 1.38 -4.13 4.30
C ILE A 236 2.51 -4.54 3.35
N ILE A 237 3.36 -3.58 2.94
CA ILE A 237 4.51 -3.84 2.06
C ILE A 237 5.81 -4.07 2.84
N GLY A 238 5.73 -4.25 4.16
CA GLY A 238 6.89 -4.50 5.02
C GLY A 238 7.85 -3.32 5.15
N ALA A 239 7.43 -2.10 4.80
CA ALA A 239 8.27 -0.91 4.87
C ALA A 239 8.19 -0.24 6.25
N SER A 240 9.31 0.34 6.70
CA SER A 240 9.32 1.18 7.89
C SER A 240 8.73 2.55 7.59
N PHE A 241 7.86 3.05 8.45
CA PHE A 241 7.20 4.34 8.33
C PHE A 241 7.64 5.29 9.45
N ARG A 242 8.11 6.49 9.10
CA ARG A 242 8.42 7.57 10.05
C ARG A 242 7.87 8.89 9.52
N MET A 243 7.17 9.62 10.37
CA MET A 243 6.64 10.93 10.04
C MET A 243 7.03 11.93 11.13
N GLU A 244 7.46 13.10 10.71
CA GLU A 244 7.88 14.20 11.56
C GLU A 244 7.13 15.45 11.14
N SER A 245 6.59 16.18 12.11
CA SER A 245 5.99 17.48 11.88
C SER A 245 6.13 18.32 13.13
N HIS A 246 6.46 19.59 12.93
CA HIS A 246 6.43 20.61 13.97
C HIS A 246 5.77 21.87 13.42
N GLU A 247 5.13 22.64 14.31
CA GLU A 247 4.53 23.91 13.93
C GLU A 247 5.54 24.82 13.21
N ASN A 248 5.09 25.37 12.07
CA ASN A 248 5.82 26.26 11.16
C ASN A 248 7.06 25.66 10.47
N THR A 249 7.24 24.33 10.52
CA THR A 249 8.38 23.66 9.83
C THR A 249 7.94 22.70 8.71
N GLY A 250 6.62 22.53 8.54
CA GLY A 250 6.05 21.61 7.56
C GLY A 250 5.87 20.18 8.08
N THR A 251 5.70 19.25 7.16
CA THR A 251 5.57 17.82 7.44
C THR A 251 6.58 17.06 6.59
N GLN A 252 7.24 16.07 7.18
CA GLN A 252 8.12 15.15 6.48
C GLN A 252 7.69 13.71 6.74
N LEU A 253 7.57 12.95 5.67
CA LEU A 253 7.28 11.53 5.65
C LEU A 253 8.48 10.79 5.05
N HIS A 254 8.94 9.77 5.77
CA HIS A 254 10.07 8.93 5.41
C HIS A 254 9.67 7.46 5.47
N ILE A 255 9.79 6.76 4.34
CA ILE A 255 9.43 5.35 4.21
C ILE A 255 10.58 4.60 3.56
N ILE A 256 11.01 3.50 4.18
CA ILE A 256 12.14 2.70 3.72
C ILE A 256 11.76 1.22 3.66
N LEU A 257 12.12 0.55 2.57
CA LEU A 257 12.15 -0.91 2.49
C LEU A 257 13.59 -1.39 2.27
N LYS A 258 14.10 -2.22 3.17
CA LYS A 258 15.43 -2.81 3.07
C LYS A 258 15.43 -4.01 2.11
N LYS A 259 16.57 -4.31 1.48
CA LYS A 259 16.71 -5.55 0.71
C LYS A 259 16.66 -6.74 1.68
N GLN A 260 15.97 -7.81 1.28
CA GLN A 260 16.00 -9.05 2.04
C GLN A 260 17.36 -9.72 1.81
N SER A 261 18.08 -10.00 2.89
CA SER A 261 19.34 -10.75 2.88
C SER A 261 19.14 -12.20 2.46
#